data_AF-B6W5E1-F1
#
_entry.id   AF-B6W5E1-F1
#
_cell.length_a   1.000
_cell.length_b   1.000
_cell.length_c   1.000
_cell.angle_alpha   90.00
_cell.angle_beta   90.00
_cell.angle_gamma   90.00
#
_symmetry.space_group_name_H-M   'P 1'
#
loop_
_entity.id
_entity.type
_entity.pdbx_description
1 polymer ?
#
loop_
_entity_poly.entity_id
_entity_poly.type
_entity_poly.pdbx_seq_one_letter_code
_entity_poly.pdbx_strand_id
1 'polypeptide(L)'
;MDRHYRKVTFKGGILKEKPMGIFDHTRHSFTVIVPYLFLDKNGEKKFICNLVKGTDESSGKDARQKTTRVLQSLRRHHFLYFSGYEGNDDMGRFLERVVQNRHTLSANGDFLQYPTNRESVSFAGTVKETGEKFFYRIYDLELFHYLLYKLRSIRMEKKEVQA
;
A
#
# COMPACT_ATOMS: atom_id res chain seq x y z
N MET A 1 14.46 -21.86 -15.60
CA MET A 1 14.49 -20.45 -15.14
C MET A 1 14.18 -20.40 -13.67
N ASP A 2 15.03 -19.73 -12.90
CA ASP A 2 14.96 -19.63 -11.44
C ASP A 2 13.73 -18.85 -10.93
N ARG A 3 13.26 -19.17 -9.72
CA ARG A 3 12.08 -18.53 -9.08
C ARG A 3 12.32 -17.04 -8.86
N HIS A 4 13.53 -16.64 -8.47
CA HIS A 4 13.89 -15.23 -8.28
C HIS A 4 13.80 -14.46 -9.59
N TYR A 5 14.34 -15.04 -10.68
CA TYR A 5 14.30 -14.43 -12.01
C TYR A 5 12.87 -14.15 -12.49
N ARG A 6 11.95 -15.11 -12.29
CA ARG A 6 10.53 -14.93 -12.65
C ARG A 6 9.85 -13.80 -11.88
N LYS A 7 10.24 -13.54 -10.63
CA LYS A 7 9.70 -12.45 -9.82
C LYS A 7 10.17 -11.10 -10.34
N VAL A 8 11.47 -10.93 -10.59
CA VAL A 8 12.03 -9.64 -11.01
C VAL A 8 11.71 -9.27 -12.47
N THR A 9 11.44 -10.25 -13.34
CA THR A 9 11.04 -9.96 -14.73
C THR A 9 9.53 -9.78 -14.91
N PHE A 10 8.72 -10.02 -13.88
CA PHE A 10 7.27 -9.97 -14.00
C PHE A 10 6.76 -8.56 -14.28
N LYS A 11 5.88 -8.46 -15.28
CA LYS A 11 5.15 -7.22 -15.62
C LYS A 11 3.65 -7.53 -15.62
N GLY A 12 2.98 -7.20 -14.52
CA GLY A 12 1.54 -7.37 -14.40
C GLY A 12 0.76 -6.41 -15.29
N GLY A 13 -0.28 -6.93 -15.96
CA GLY A 13 -1.21 -6.10 -16.73
C GLY A 13 -2.05 -5.24 -15.80
N ILE A 14 -1.97 -3.91 -15.93
CA ILE A 14 -2.81 -2.98 -15.15
C ILE A 14 -4.21 -2.92 -15.76
N LEU A 15 -5.22 -3.11 -14.93
CA LEU A 15 -6.63 -3.00 -15.27
C LEU A 15 -7.24 -1.80 -14.57
N LYS A 16 -8.06 -1.05 -15.31
CA LYS A 16 -8.89 0.02 -14.78
C LYS A 16 -10.35 -0.41 -14.91
N GLU A 17 -11.03 -0.59 -13.78
CA GLU A 17 -12.42 -1.03 -13.80
C GLU A 17 -13.40 0.10 -14.08
N LYS A 18 -14.68 -0.25 -14.21
CA LYS A 18 -15.75 0.71 -14.50
C LYS A 18 -15.86 1.71 -13.33
N PRO A 19 -16.01 3.01 -13.61
CA PRO A 19 -16.28 4.00 -12.58
C PRO A 19 -17.56 3.68 -11.79
N MET A 20 -17.52 3.91 -10.49
CA MET A 20 -18.65 3.78 -9.57
C MET A 20 -18.87 5.10 -8.83
N GLY A 21 -20.12 5.53 -8.72
CA GLY A 21 -20.50 6.69 -7.92
C GLY A 21 -20.82 6.28 -6.49
N ILE A 22 -20.27 7.00 -5.52
CA ILE A 22 -20.64 6.92 -4.11
C ILE A 22 -21.21 8.27 -3.72
N PHE A 23 -22.45 8.27 -3.25
CA PHE A 23 -23.11 9.46 -2.71
C PHE A 23 -23.02 9.44 -1.18
N ASP A 24 -22.43 10.48 -0.61
CA ASP A 24 -22.43 10.71 0.83
C ASP A 24 -23.63 11.60 1.18
N HIS A 25 -24.65 10.99 1.75
CA HIS A 25 -25.88 11.67 2.18
C HIS A 25 -25.63 12.70 3.29
N THR A 26 -24.60 12.52 4.12
CA THR A 26 -24.30 13.44 5.23
C THR A 26 -23.58 14.70 4.75
N ARG A 27 -22.72 14.55 3.73
CA ARG A 27 -21.92 15.66 3.17
C ARG A 27 -22.50 16.24 1.89
N HIS A 28 -23.66 15.73 1.44
CA HIS A 28 -24.28 16.07 0.16
C HIS A 28 -23.26 16.06 -0.99
N SER A 29 -22.37 15.07 -1.00
CA SER A 29 -21.24 15.03 -1.93
C SER A 29 -21.26 13.76 -2.77
N PHE A 30 -20.94 13.90 -4.06
CA PHE A 30 -20.83 12.78 -4.98
C PHE A 30 -19.36 12.53 -5.31
N THR A 31 -18.92 11.30 -5.12
CA THR A 31 -17.55 10.87 -5.38
C THR A 31 -17.55 9.76 -6.41
N VAL A 32 -16.80 9.95 -7.50
CA VAL A 32 -16.57 8.89 -8.49
C VAL A 32 -15.29 8.17 -8.14
N ILE A 33 -15.39 6.86 -7.96
CA ILE A 33 -14.27 5.98 -7.71
C ILE A 33 -14.01 5.10 -8.92
N VAL A 34 -12.75 4.97 -9.30
CA VAL A 34 -12.32 4.03 -10.34
C VAL A 34 -11.27 3.08 -9.77
N PRO A 35 -11.60 1.78 -9.60
CA PRO A 35 -10.65 0.80 -9.09
C PRO A 35 -9.55 0.51 -10.11
N TYR A 36 -8.30 0.47 -9.63
CA TYR A 36 -7.15 -0.02 -10.35
C TYR A 36 -6.73 -1.37 -9.78
N LEU A 37 -6.53 -2.34 -10.66
CA LEU A 37 -6.08 -3.69 -10.34
C LEU A 37 -4.88 -4.07 -11.21
N PHE A 38 -4.21 -5.16 -10.87
CA PHE A 38 -3.32 -5.85 -11.81
C PHE A 38 -3.67 -7.33 -11.90
N LEU A 39 -3.31 -7.94 -13.01
CA LEU A 39 -3.29 -9.39 -13.16
C LEU A 39 -1.95 -9.91 -12.65
N ASP A 40 -2.00 -10.82 -11.67
CA ASP A 40 -0.80 -11.49 -11.18
C ASP A 40 -0.32 -12.59 -12.15
N LYS A 41 0.74 -13.31 -11.75
CA LYS A 41 1.33 -14.40 -12.53
C LYS A 41 0.37 -15.56 -12.82
N ASN A 42 -0.69 -15.71 -12.03
CA ASN A 42 -1.72 -16.73 -12.19
C ASN A 42 -2.93 -16.21 -12.97
N GLY A 43 -2.93 -14.94 -13.39
CA GLY A 43 -4.06 -14.28 -14.01
C GLY A 43 -5.14 -13.83 -13.03
N GLU A 44 -4.85 -13.84 -11.73
CA GLU A 44 -5.77 -13.36 -10.71
C GLU A 44 -5.74 -11.84 -10.63
N LYS A 45 -6.91 -11.22 -10.53
CA LYS A 45 -7.02 -9.78 -10.28
C LYS A 45 -6.62 -9.48 -8.84
N LYS A 46 -5.74 -8.49 -8.65
CA LYS A 46 -5.33 -7.97 -7.34
C LYS A 46 -5.59 -6.47 -7.29
N PHE A 47 -6.32 -5.99 -6.29
CA PHE A 47 -6.62 -4.58 -6.10
C PHE A 47 -5.37 -3.78 -5.73
N ILE A 48 -5.19 -2.62 -6.37
CA ILE A 48 -4.10 -1.69 -6.10
C ILE A 48 -4.61 -0.53 -5.26
N CYS A 49 -5.44 0.31 -5.87
CA CYS A 49 -5.96 1.53 -5.27
C CYS A 49 -7.19 2.02 -6.04
N ASN A 50 -7.87 2.99 -5.43
CA ASN A 50 -8.99 3.70 -6.02
C ASN A 50 -8.53 5.06 -6.51
N LEU A 51 -8.76 5.37 -7.79
CA LEU A 51 -8.72 6.75 -8.26
C LEU A 51 -10.03 7.42 -7.84
N VAL A 52 -9.94 8.35 -6.90
CA VAL A 52 -11.08 9.10 -6.37
C VAL A 52 -11.18 10.43 -7.08
N LYS A 53 -12.34 10.77 -7.64
CA LYS A 53 -12.66 12.08 -8.21
C LYS A 53 -13.83 12.67 -7.43
N GLY A 54 -13.58 13.77 -6.72
CA GLY A 54 -14.63 14.58 -6.12
C GLY A 54 -15.27 15.52 -7.15
N THR A 55 -16.18 16.36 -6.67
CA THR A 55 -16.85 17.40 -7.47
C THR A 55 -15.94 18.58 -7.84
N ASP A 56 -14.81 18.77 -7.16
CA ASP A 56 -13.82 19.80 -7.48
C ASP A 56 -12.72 19.26 -8.42
N GLU A 57 -12.47 19.95 -9.53
CA GLU A 57 -11.43 19.60 -10.51
C GLU A 57 -10.01 19.55 -9.90
N SER A 58 -9.73 20.38 -8.89
CA SER A 58 -8.43 20.43 -8.21
C SER A 58 -8.12 19.10 -7.50
N SER A 59 -9.15 18.49 -6.89
CA SER A 59 -9.09 17.19 -6.21
C SER A 59 -8.72 16.06 -7.16
N GLY A 60 -9.14 16.17 -8.43
CA GLY A 60 -8.87 15.17 -9.46
C GLY A 60 -7.41 15.13 -9.91
N LYS A 61 -6.68 16.27 -9.90
CA LYS A 61 -5.27 16.33 -10.30
C LYS A 61 -4.36 15.64 -9.27
N ASP A 62 -4.58 15.94 -7.99
CA ASP A 62 -3.85 15.31 -6.87
C ASP A 62 -4.13 13.80 -6.81
N ALA A 63 -5.39 13.38 -6.98
CA ALA A 63 -5.76 11.97 -7.00
C ALA A 63 -5.10 11.18 -8.15
N ARG A 64 -5.01 11.78 -9.36
CA ARG A 64 -4.26 11.18 -10.48
C ARG A 64 -2.78 11.08 -10.17
N GLN A 65 -2.18 12.11 -9.60
CA GLN A 65 -0.75 12.09 -9.24
C GLN A 65 -0.46 11.02 -8.20
N LYS A 66 -1.27 10.91 -7.15
CA LYS A 66 -1.20 9.83 -6.15
C LYS A 66 -1.31 8.44 -6.79
N THR A 67 -2.28 8.26 -7.69
CA THR A 67 -2.46 6.99 -8.42
C THR A 67 -1.23 6.67 -9.26
N THR A 68 -0.68 7.64 -9.99
CA THR A 68 0.55 7.46 -10.79
C THR A 68 1.72 7.03 -9.92
N ARG A 69 1.92 7.66 -8.76
CA ARG A 69 2.98 7.30 -7.81
C ARG A 69 2.86 5.87 -7.32
N VAL A 70 1.66 5.46 -6.92
CA VAL A 70 1.37 4.07 -6.52
C VAL A 70 1.68 3.09 -7.65
N LEU A 71 1.25 3.39 -8.88
CA LEU A 71 1.51 2.54 -10.05
C LEU A 71 3.00 2.50 -10.45
N GLN A 72 3.76 3.57 -10.19
CA GLN A 72 5.21 3.58 -10.40
C GLN A 72 5.93 2.75 -9.33
N SER A 73 5.57 2.93 -8.06
CA SER A 73 6.07 2.12 -6.94
C SER A 73 5.82 0.64 -7.18
N LEU A 74 4.59 0.25 -7.53
CA LEU A 74 4.23 -1.13 -7.85
C LEU A 74 5.11 -1.74 -8.95
N ARG A 75 5.38 -0.98 -10.02
CA ARG A 75 6.25 -1.44 -11.12
C ARG A 75 7.72 -1.54 -10.70
N ARG A 76 8.20 -0.57 -9.92
CA ARG A 76 9.58 -0.54 -9.40
C ARG A 76 9.85 -1.75 -8.51
N HIS A 77 8.85 -2.16 -7.73
CA HIS A 77 8.91 -3.31 -6.83
C HIS A 77 8.33 -4.58 -7.44
N HIS A 78 8.33 -4.68 -8.76
CA HIS A 78 8.01 -5.89 -9.52
C HIS A 78 6.67 -6.54 -9.13
N PHE A 79 5.67 -5.70 -8.83
CA PHE A 79 4.33 -6.12 -8.40
C PHE A 79 4.29 -6.95 -7.11
N LEU A 80 5.38 -7.00 -6.33
CA LEU A 80 5.43 -7.67 -5.04
C LEU A 80 4.76 -6.85 -3.94
N TYR A 81 4.93 -5.52 -4.01
CA TYR A 81 4.28 -4.55 -3.14
C TYR A 81 4.30 -3.16 -3.80
N PHE A 82 3.64 -2.19 -3.16
CA PHE A 82 3.89 -0.77 -3.42
C PHE A 82 3.92 0.01 -2.10
N SER A 83 4.54 1.18 -2.12
CA SER A 83 4.50 2.17 -1.03
C SER A 83 3.52 3.30 -1.33
N GLY A 84 2.81 3.75 -0.30
CA GLY A 84 1.94 4.92 -0.36
C GLY A 84 2.68 6.26 -0.20
N TYR A 85 3.98 6.23 0.14
CA TYR A 85 4.77 7.42 0.43
C TYR A 85 6.14 7.36 -0.25
N GLU A 86 6.47 8.38 -1.05
CA GLU A 86 7.72 8.42 -1.84
C GLU A 86 8.99 8.39 -0.96
N GLY A 87 8.97 9.02 0.22
CA GLY A 87 10.13 9.04 1.12
C GLY A 87 10.55 7.66 1.65
N ASN A 88 9.62 6.69 1.61
CA ASN A 88 9.81 5.31 2.05
C ASN A 88 9.33 4.34 0.99
N ASP A 89 9.74 4.56 -0.27
CA ASP A 89 9.31 3.68 -1.35
C ASP A 89 9.87 2.27 -1.21
N ASP A 90 11.15 2.16 -0.82
CA ASP A 90 11.82 0.88 -0.56
C ASP A 90 11.59 0.41 0.89
N MET A 91 10.79 -0.64 1.04
CA MET A 91 10.44 -1.20 2.35
C MET A 91 11.65 -1.80 3.07
N GLY A 92 12.59 -2.43 2.34
CA GLY A 92 13.78 -3.03 2.93
C GLY A 92 14.66 -1.96 3.57
N ARG A 93 14.98 -0.91 2.80
CA ARG A 93 15.76 0.23 3.25
C ARG A 93 15.08 0.96 4.41
N PHE A 94 13.75 1.09 4.36
CA PHE A 94 12.97 1.67 5.46
C PHE A 94 13.15 0.87 6.76
N LEU A 95 12.95 -0.46 6.72
CA LEU A 95 13.07 -1.32 7.90
C LEU A 95 14.49 -1.32 8.46
N GLU A 96 15.51 -1.33 7.58
CA GLU A 96 16.90 -1.22 7.99
C GLU A 96 17.17 0.09 8.74
N ARG A 97 16.67 1.22 8.21
CA ARG A 97 16.80 2.53 8.87
C ARG A 97 16.14 2.55 10.24
N VAL A 98 14.94 1.96 10.37
CA VAL A 98 14.23 1.87 11.65
C VAL A 98 15.04 1.08 12.67
N VAL A 99 15.61 -0.06 12.27
CA VAL A 99 16.47 -0.88 13.14
C VAL A 99 17.74 -0.14 13.53
N GLN A 100 18.45 0.45 12.56
CA GLN A 100 19.71 1.17 12.80
C GLN A 100 19.54 2.34 13.77
N ASN A 101 18.45 3.10 13.62
CA ASN A 101 18.17 4.25 14.46
C ASN A 101 17.45 3.87 15.77
N ARG A 102 17.18 2.57 16.00
CA ARG A 102 16.42 2.06 17.16
C ARG A 102 15.06 2.74 17.32
N HIS A 103 14.43 3.08 16.21
CA HIS A 103 13.13 3.73 16.20
C HIS A 103 12.00 2.74 16.53
N THR A 104 10.88 3.30 16.97
CA THR A 104 9.68 2.60 17.37
C THR A 104 8.60 2.82 16.31
N LEU A 105 8.00 1.74 15.83
CA LEU A 105 6.82 1.85 14.97
C LEU A 105 5.57 1.99 15.84
N SER A 106 4.67 2.87 15.44
CA SER A 106 3.39 3.10 16.09
C SER A 106 2.24 2.95 15.10
N ALA A 107 1.19 2.22 15.46
CA ALA A 107 -0.03 2.10 14.68
C ALA A 107 -1.22 2.71 15.43
N ASN A 108 -2.09 3.39 14.67
CA ASN A 108 -3.44 3.73 15.11
C ASN A 108 -4.35 2.54 14.75
N GLY A 109 -4.47 1.57 15.67
CA GLY A 109 -5.09 0.27 15.40
C GLY A 109 -4.06 -0.80 15.03
N ASP A 110 -4.35 -1.62 14.02
CA ASP A 110 -3.48 -2.72 13.60
C ASP A 110 -2.46 -2.30 12.55
N PHE A 111 -1.20 -2.73 12.74
CA PHE A 111 -0.14 -2.60 11.73
C PHE A 111 -0.46 -3.35 10.46
N LEU A 112 -1.16 -4.49 10.56
CA LEU A 112 -1.43 -5.40 9.45
C LEU A 112 -2.94 -5.48 9.23
N GLN A 113 -3.39 -5.03 8.07
CA GLN A 113 -4.80 -5.04 7.67
C GLN A 113 -4.99 -5.88 6.41
N TYR A 114 -5.98 -6.76 6.44
CA TYR A 114 -6.26 -7.70 5.34
C TYR A 114 -7.58 -7.30 4.66
N PRO A 115 -7.62 -7.22 3.32
CA PRO A 115 -8.89 -7.18 2.60
C PRO A 115 -9.63 -8.51 2.82
N THR A 116 -10.96 -8.50 2.66
CA THR A 116 -11.82 -9.67 2.90
C THR A 116 -11.38 -10.91 2.14
N ASN A 117 -10.91 -10.74 0.89
CA ASN A 117 -10.42 -11.83 0.04
C ASN A 117 -8.96 -12.24 0.31
N ARG A 118 -8.28 -11.58 1.26
CA ARG A 118 -6.90 -11.84 1.68
C ARG A 118 -5.87 -11.88 0.54
N GLU A 119 -6.14 -11.15 -0.55
CA GLU A 119 -5.27 -11.13 -1.72
C GLU A 119 -3.99 -10.31 -1.52
N SER A 120 -3.93 -9.54 -0.44
CA SER A 120 -2.80 -8.68 -0.06
C SER A 120 -2.84 -8.43 1.45
N VAL A 121 -1.79 -7.79 1.98
CA VAL A 121 -1.75 -7.26 3.34
C VAL A 121 -1.26 -5.82 3.30
N SER A 122 -1.97 -4.93 4.00
CA SER A 122 -1.52 -3.56 4.20
C SER A 122 -0.69 -3.49 5.47
N PHE A 123 0.55 -3.01 5.37
CA PHE A 123 1.43 -2.70 6.49
C PHE A 123 1.54 -1.18 6.64
N ALA A 124 0.99 -0.62 7.71
CA ALA A 124 0.87 0.83 7.85
C ALA A 124 1.10 1.30 9.29
N GLY A 125 1.58 2.53 9.42
CA GLY A 125 1.82 3.14 10.72
C GLY A 125 2.62 4.43 10.62
N THR A 126 3.23 4.80 11.72
CA THR A 126 4.07 5.98 11.87
C THR A 126 5.33 5.62 12.65
N VAL A 127 6.47 6.21 12.31
CA VAL A 127 7.68 6.16 13.13
C VAL A 127 7.49 7.13 14.29
N LYS A 128 7.47 6.64 15.53
CA LYS A 128 7.09 7.41 16.72
C LYS A 128 7.99 8.63 16.92
N GLU A 129 9.30 8.47 16.74
CA GLU A 129 10.31 9.48 17.02
C GLU A 129 10.29 10.64 16.01
N THR A 130 9.90 10.38 14.75
CA THR A 130 9.94 11.38 13.68
C THR A 130 8.55 11.84 13.23
N GLY A 131 7.49 11.12 13.60
CA GLY A 131 6.14 11.34 13.06
C GLY A 131 5.98 10.92 11.59
N GLU A 132 7.00 10.27 11.02
CA GLU A 132 7.03 9.86 9.62
C GLU A 132 6.03 8.72 9.36
N LYS A 133 5.08 8.93 8.45
CA LYS A 133 4.09 7.91 8.09
C LYS A 133 4.67 6.93 7.07
N PHE A 134 4.24 5.68 7.16
CA PHE A 134 4.54 4.65 6.16
C PHE A 134 3.28 3.85 5.83
N PHE A 135 3.23 3.34 4.60
CA PHE A 135 2.16 2.49 4.11
C PHE A 135 2.71 1.61 2.99
N TYR A 136 2.54 0.31 3.11
CA TYR A 136 2.88 -0.67 2.09
C TYR A 136 1.70 -1.60 1.87
N ARG A 137 1.37 -1.92 0.62
CA ARG A 137 0.47 -3.02 0.29
C ARG A 137 1.26 -4.14 -0.36
N ILE A 138 1.29 -5.30 0.28
CA ILE A 138 2.14 -6.44 -0.07
C ILE A 138 1.27 -7.56 -0.65
N TYR A 139 1.65 -8.09 -1.81
CA TYR A 139 0.96 -9.17 -2.52
C TYR A 139 1.72 -10.50 -2.45
N ASP A 140 3.03 -10.45 -2.20
CA ASP A 140 3.88 -11.65 -2.17
C ASP A 140 4.04 -12.21 -0.74
N LEU A 141 3.76 -13.51 -0.60
CA LEU A 141 3.79 -14.20 0.69
C LEU A 141 5.22 -14.34 1.26
N GLU A 142 6.23 -14.56 0.41
CA GLU A 142 7.62 -14.67 0.86
C GLU A 142 8.12 -13.31 1.40
N LEU A 143 7.79 -12.23 0.69
CA LEU A 143 8.06 -10.87 1.16
C LEU A 143 7.34 -10.55 2.48
N PHE A 144 6.10 -11.02 2.64
CA PHE A 144 5.38 -10.85 3.90
C PHE A 144 6.05 -11.59 5.06
N HIS A 145 6.51 -12.83 4.85
CA HIS A 145 7.28 -13.55 5.87
C HIS A 145 8.59 -12.84 6.23
N TYR A 146 9.28 -12.27 5.25
CA TYR A 146 10.46 -11.44 5.50
C TYR A 146 10.14 -10.22 6.36
N LEU A 147 9.03 -9.53 6.09
CA LEU A 147 8.55 -8.43 6.93
C LEU A 147 8.35 -8.90 8.37
N LEU A 148 7.59 -9.99 8.60
CA LEU A 148 7.35 -10.52 9.95
C LEU A 148 8.64 -10.85 10.69
N TYR A 149 9.63 -11.42 9.99
CA TYR A 149 10.95 -11.68 10.56
C TYR A 149 11.64 -10.40 11.02
N LYS A 150 11.66 -9.36 10.18
CA LYS A 150 12.28 -8.06 10.53
C LYS A 150 11.56 -7.37 11.68
N LEU A 151 10.23 -7.45 11.75
CA LEU A 151 9.44 -6.84 12.81
C LEU A 151 9.78 -7.40 14.21
N ARG A 152 10.32 -8.63 14.31
CA ARG A 152 10.78 -9.19 15.61
C ARG A 152 11.92 -8.39 16.24
N SER A 153 12.70 -7.67 15.44
CA SER A 153 13.81 -6.82 15.91
C SER A 153 13.42 -5.35 16.12
N ILE A 154 12.16 -4.99 15.87
CA ILE A 154 11.69 -3.61 15.88
C ILE A 154 10.73 -3.41 17.06
N ARG A 155 10.91 -2.31 17.80
CA ARG A 155 9.97 -1.92 18.86
C ARG A 155 8.66 -1.47 18.21
N MET A 156 7.54 -1.99 18.71
CA MET A 156 6.22 -1.69 18.17
C MET A 156 5.27 -1.28 19.30
N GLU A 157 4.49 -0.24 19.05
CA GLU A 157 3.44 0.24 19.94
C GLU A 157 2.12 0.32 19.17
N LYS A 158 1.04 -0.16 19.79
CA LYS A 158 -0.33 0.09 19.32
C LYS A 158 -0.93 1.18 20.19
N LYS A 159 -1.47 2.23 19.56
CA LYS A 159 -2.32 3.17 20.30
C LYS A 159 -3.66 2.52 20.55
N GLU A 160 -4.09 2.47 21.81
CA GLU A 160 -5.46 2.11 22.15
C GLU A 160 -6.40 3.11 21.47
N VAL A 161 -7.34 2.58 20.70
CA VAL A 161 -8.42 3.39 20.14
C VAL A 161 -9.32 3.73 21.34
N GLN A 162 -9.30 4.97 21.80
CA GLN A 162 -10.31 5.44 22.74
C GLN A 162 -11.66 5.34 22.02
N ALA A 163 -12.54 4.50 22.56
CA ALA A 163 -13.88 4.23 22.08
C ALA A 163 -14.79 5.45 22.27
#